data_AF-A0A524DIJ4-F1
#
_entry.id   AF-A0A524DIJ4-F1
#
_cell.length_a   1.000
_cell.length_b   1.000
_cell.length_c   1.000
_cell.angle_alpha   90.00
_cell.angle_beta   90.00
_cell.angle_gamma   90.00
#
_symmetry.space_group_name_H-M   'P 1'
#
loop_
_entity.id
_entity.type
_entity.pdbx_description
1 polymer ?
#
loop_
_entity_poly.entity_id
_entity_poly.type
_entity_poly.pdbx_seq_one_letter_code
_entity_poly.pdbx_strand_id
1 'polypeptide(L)'
;MTLLPIDYVNGISSLIYGATNIIVGLIIASKYFKLGDKNFLFIGLGFFGLSEAWIPSGISFLWNLMFNRGLTLESYVIIGNVFIPLCLLLWLIGISNLMNVKRKKLIKYFYIAIGILFEIIFFFLLILYPSLIGDFSKESPANIDFEYRTFILGYLLFCELTVLISTSLFARKSIQSKEKRINLKGKFILSSVILWTIGAILDTAIPLNLITLPITRIMLVTSGILIYIGFIMPPKITKFLLRKEFKS
;
A
#
# COMPACT_ATOMS: atom_id res chain seq x y z
N MET A 1 -26.58 -5.19 9.84
CA MET A 1 -26.83 -6.42 9.08
C MET A 1 -26.04 -7.51 9.74
N THR A 2 -26.54 -8.74 9.78
CA THR A 2 -25.80 -9.84 10.40
C THR A 2 -24.49 -10.07 9.66
N LEU A 3 -23.38 -10.01 10.39
CA LEU A 3 -22.05 -10.30 9.86
C LEU A 3 -21.91 -11.80 9.60
N LEU A 4 -21.39 -12.16 8.43
CA LEU A 4 -21.02 -13.53 8.08
C LEU A 4 -19.59 -13.82 8.58
N PRO A 5 -19.18 -15.10 8.69
CA PRO A 5 -17.80 -15.43 9.09
C PRO A 5 -16.73 -14.77 8.21
N ILE A 6 -16.99 -14.63 6.91
CA ILE A 6 -16.06 -13.97 5.98
C ILE A 6 -15.92 -12.48 6.27
N ASP A 7 -16.97 -11.82 6.76
CA ASP A 7 -16.96 -10.41 7.15
C ASP A 7 -16.02 -10.16 8.34
N TYR A 8 -16.05 -11.07 9.34
CA TYR A 8 -15.12 -11.01 10.47
C TYR A 8 -13.68 -11.20 10.01
N VAL A 9 -13.43 -12.18 9.15
CA VAL A 9 -12.08 -12.44 8.61
C VAL A 9 -11.59 -11.23 7.83
N ASN A 10 -12.41 -10.67 6.94
CA ASN A 10 -12.02 -9.52 6.12
C ASN A 10 -11.80 -8.27 6.96
N GLY A 11 -12.74 -7.96 7.86
CA GLY A 11 -12.66 -6.82 8.74
C GLY A 11 -11.41 -6.85 9.64
N ILE A 12 -11.20 -7.95 10.36
CA ILE A 12 -10.05 -8.09 11.27
C ILE A 12 -8.73 -8.07 10.50
N SER A 13 -8.63 -8.82 9.41
CA SER A 13 -7.39 -8.88 8.63
C SER A 13 -7.05 -7.54 7.96
N SER A 14 -8.07 -6.80 7.49
CA SER A 14 -7.90 -5.46 6.92
C SER A 14 -7.48 -4.44 7.97
N LEU A 15 -8.01 -4.52 9.21
CA LEU A 15 -7.55 -3.70 10.32
C LEU A 15 -6.09 -3.99 10.68
N ILE A 16 -5.69 -5.27 10.76
CA ILE A 16 -4.29 -5.66 11.05
C ILE A 16 -3.36 -5.13 9.97
N TYR A 17 -3.74 -5.29 8.69
CA TYR A 17 -2.96 -4.82 7.56
C TYR A 17 -2.84 -3.29 7.55
N GLY A 18 -3.97 -2.58 7.63
CA GLY A 18 -4.02 -1.12 7.68
C GLY A 18 -3.20 -0.56 8.85
N ALA A 19 -3.37 -1.11 10.07
CA ALA A 19 -2.60 -0.70 11.23
C ALA A 19 -1.09 -0.95 11.04
N THR A 20 -0.72 -2.09 10.45
CA THR A 20 0.69 -2.40 10.16
C THR A 20 1.30 -1.36 9.21
N ASN A 21 0.64 -1.03 8.10
CA ASN A 21 1.19 -0.05 7.15
C ASN A 21 1.19 1.37 7.70
N ILE A 22 0.18 1.77 8.47
CA ILE A 22 0.18 3.04 9.18
C ILE A 22 1.40 3.12 10.10
N ILE A 23 1.60 2.13 10.96
CA ILE A 23 2.72 2.09 11.91
C ILE A 23 4.05 2.10 11.15
N VAL A 24 4.22 1.25 10.14
CA VAL A 24 5.46 1.18 9.35
C VAL A 24 5.73 2.48 8.61
N GLY A 25 4.73 3.05 7.93
CA GLY A 25 4.81 4.32 7.22
C GLY A 25 5.19 5.47 8.14
N LEU A 26 4.56 5.55 9.32
CA LEU A 26 4.89 6.55 10.34
C LEU A 26 6.31 6.36 10.92
N ILE A 27 6.76 5.12 11.14
CA ILE A 27 8.14 4.87 11.59
C ILE A 27 9.15 5.32 10.52
N ILE A 28 8.89 5.04 9.25
CA ILE A 28 9.74 5.51 8.14
C ILE A 28 9.72 7.04 8.08
N ALA A 29 8.56 7.67 8.11
CA ALA A 29 8.41 9.12 8.09
C ALA A 29 9.13 9.79 9.28
N SER A 30 9.06 9.19 10.47
CA SER A 30 9.70 9.73 11.69
C SER A 30 11.22 9.84 11.58
N LYS A 31 11.87 9.10 10.66
CA LYS A 31 13.31 9.22 10.40
C LYS A 31 13.70 10.60 9.88
N TYR A 32 12.78 11.34 9.27
CA TYR A 32 12.98 12.73 8.89
C TYR A 32 13.44 13.59 10.07
N PHE A 33 12.78 13.48 11.23
CA PHE A 33 13.12 14.29 12.41
C PHE A 33 14.51 13.98 13.00
N LYS A 34 15.04 12.78 12.73
CA LYS A 34 16.37 12.36 13.21
C LYS A 34 17.47 12.64 12.20
N LEU A 35 17.19 12.54 10.90
CA LEU A 35 18.18 12.58 9.83
C LEU A 35 18.14 13.88 9.01
N GLY A 36 17.08 14.69 9.13
CA GLY A 36 16.86 15.89 8.32
C GLY A 36 16.51 15.63 6.86
N ASP A 37 16.48 14.36 6.42
CA ASP A 37 16.23 13.99 5.03
C ASP A 37 14.72 13.81 4.76
N LYS A 38 14.15 14.75 4.01
CA LYS A 38 12.73 14.79 3.61
C LYS A 38 12.28 13.57 2.81
N ASN A 39 13.21 12.83 2.19
CA ASN A 39 12.87 11.63 1.43
C ASN A 39 12.22 10.56 2.32
N PHE A 40 12.60 10.46 3.59
CA PHE A 40 11.95 9.53 4.53
C PHE A 40 10.51 9.92 4.82
N LEU A 41 10.22 11.22 4.92
CA LEU A 41 8.86 11.71 5.09
C LEU A 41 7.99 11.34 3.87
N PHE A 42 8.50 11.60 2.67
CA PHE A 42 7.79 11.29 1.42
C PHE A 42 7.56 9.78 1.23
N ILE A 43 8.56 8.95 1.50
CA ILE A 43 8.44 7.49 1.40
C ILE A 43 7.49 6.94 2.45
N GLY A 44 7.58 7.39 3.70
CA GLY A 44 6.72 6.91 4.78
C GLY A 44 5.25 7.26 4.56
N LEU A 45 4.95 8.51 4.20
CA LEU A 45 3.58 8.95 3.90
C LEU A 45 3.04 8.34 2.60
N GLY A 46 3.89 8.22 1.58
CA GLY A 46 3.53 7.56 0.34
C GLY A 46 3.20 6.09 0.56
N PHE A 47 4.02 5.36 1.31
CA PHE A 47 3.77 3.95 1.64
C PHE A 47 2.47 3.76 2.42
N PHE A 48 2.25 4.59 3.44
CA PHE A 48 1.02 4.56 4.24
C PHE A 48 -0.21 4.72 3.34
N GLY A 49 -0.31 5.80 2.56
CA GLY A 49 -1.52 6.03 1.77
C GLY A 49 -1.64 5.18 0.51
N LEU A 50 -0.56 4.54 0.03
CA LEU A 50 -0.70 3.52 -1.01
C LEU A 50 -1.40 2.25 -0.50
N SER A 51 -1.49 2.05 0.81
CA SER A 51 -2.31 0.97 1.41
C SER A 51 -3.77 1.37 1.68
N GLU A 52 -4.17 2.57 1.27
CA GLU A 52 -5.51 3.14 1.53
C GLU A 52 -6.65 2.29 0.96
N ALA A 53 -6.44 1.59 -0.16
CA ALA A 53 -7.45 0.77 -0.81
C ALA A 53 -8.09 -0.31 0.11
N TRP A 54 -7.37 -0.76 1.14
CA TRP A 54 -7.82 -1.79 2.09
C TRP A 54 -8.34 -1.23 3.43
N ILE A 55 -8.14 0.06 3.69
CA ILE A 55 -8.58 0.71 4.93
C ILE A 55 -10.12 0.76 5.04
N PRO A 56 -10.89 1.06 3.96
CA PRO A 56 -12.34 1.07 4.03
C PRO A 56 -12.97 -0.22 4.54
N SER A 57 -12.43 -1.39 4.20
CA SER A 57 -12.94 -2.69 4.69
C SER A 57 -12.88 -2.77 6.22
N GLY A 58 -11.74 -2.38 6.80
CA GLY A 58 -11.57 -2.35 8.26
C GLY A 58 -12.48 -1.33 8.95
N ILE A 59 -12.62 -0.13 8.37
CA ILE A 59 -13.50 0.91 8.90
C ILE A 59 -14.97 0.49 8.78
N SER A 60 -15.39 -0.07 7.65
CA SER A 60 -16.75 -0.56 7.44
C SER A 60 -17.12 -1.68 8.40
N PHE A 61 -16.17 -2.58 8.70
CA PHE A 61 -16.35 -3.60 9.72
C PHE A 61 -16.58 -2.99 11.12
N LEU A 62 -15.73 -2.05 11.55
CA LEU A 62 -15.93 -1.35 12.83
C LEU A 62 -17.25 -0.57 12.86
N TRP A 63 -17.59 0.10 11.76
CA TRP A 63 -18.84 0.84 11.61
C TRP A 63 -20.05 -0.09 11.75
N ASN A 64 -19.99 -1.29 11.17
CA ASN A 64 -21.02 -2.30 11.30
C ASN A 64 -21.17 -2.82 12.73
N LEU A 65 -20.07 -3.07 13.44
CA LEU A 65 -20.12 -3.46 14.85
C LEU A 65 -20.78 -2.40 15.74
N MET A 66 -20.58 -1.12 15.44
CA MET A 66 -21.13 -0.01 16.24
C MET A 66 -22.58 0.35 15.89
N PHE A 67 -22.92 0.31 14.59
CA PHE A 67 -24.17 0.88 14.07
C PHE A 67 -25.06 -0.14 13.35
N ASN A 68 -24.66 -1.41 13.32
CA ASN A 68 -25.36 -2.50 12.65
C ASN A 68 -25.63 -2.21 11.16
N ARG A 69 -24.72 -1.48 10.50
CA ARG A 69 -24.73 -1.19 9.05
C ARG A 69 -23.30 -0.94 8.56
N GLY A 70 -22.97 -1.30 7.33
CA GLY A 70 -21.69 -0.95 6.72
C GLY A 70 -21.63 0.52 6.27
N LEU A 71 -20.48 0.91 5.73
CA LEU A 71 -20.33 2.22 5.07
C LEU A 71 -21.25 2.33 3.84
N THR A 72 -21.59 3.56 3.49
CA THR A 72 -22.19 3.85 2.17
C THR A 72 -21.13 3.68 1.08
N LEU A 73 -21.58 3.49 -0.16
CA LEU A 73 -20.70 3.37 -1.33
C LEU A 73 -19.72 4.55 -1.39
N GLU A 74 -20.26 5.77 -1.29
CA GLU A 74 -19.50 7.02 -1.40
C GLU A 74 -18.44 7.11 -0.32
N SER A 75 -18.81 6.84 0.93
CA SER A 75 -17.88 6.87 2.05
C SER A 75 -16.76 5.86 1.86
N TYR A 76 -17.11 4.64 1.44
CA TYR A 76 -16.15 3.56 1.24
C TYR A 76 -15.14 3.91 0.15
N VAL A 77 -15.60 4.32 -1.04
CA VAL A 77 -14.70 4.59 -2.16
C VAL A 77 -13.91 5.88 -1.99
N ILE A 78 -14.45 6.91 -1.32
CA ILE A 78 -13.72 8.13 -0.98
C ILE A 78 -12.55 7.80 -0.06
N ILE A 79 -12.82 7.07 1.03
CA ILE A 79 -11.78 6.66 1.99
C ILE A 79 -10.75 5.75 1.32
N GLY A 80 -11.12 4.99 0.29
CA GLY A 80 -10.25 4.03 -0.35
C GLY A 80 -9.37 4.58 -1.47
N ASN A 81 -9.67 5.75 -2.04
CA ASN A 81 -9.09 6.15 -3.33
C ASN A 81 -8.63 7.61 -3.43
N VAL A 82 -9.17 8.52 -2.62
CA VAL A 82 -8.92 9.96 -2.84
C VAL A 82 -7.47 10.34 -2.59
N PHE A 83 -6.78 9.75 -1.61
CA PHE A 83 -5.38 10.12 -1.35
C PHE A 83 -4.35 9.29 -2.12
N ILE A 84 -4.76 8.22 -2.82
CA ILE A 84 -3.86 7.37 -3.63
C ILE A 84 -2.99 8.19 -4.60
N PRO A 85 -3.50 9.13 -5.43
CA PRO A 85 -2.66 9.90 -6.35
C PRO A 85 -1.60 10.74 -5.65
N LEU A 86 -1.97 11.39 -4.55
CA LEU A 86 -1.04 12.17 -3.73
C LEU A 86 0.03 11.29 -3.11
N CYS A 87 -0.36 10.15 -2.55
CA CYS A 87 0.57 9.21 -1.91
C CYS A 87 1.51 8.54 -2.91
N LEU A 88 1.03 8.21 -4.11
CA LEU A 88 1.88 7.75 -5.22
C LEU A 88 2.91 8.83 -5.61
N LEU A 89 2.49 10.09 -5.72
CA LEU A 89 3.38 11.20 -6.02
C LEU A 89 4.46 11.35 -4.95
N LEU A 90 4.09 11.33 -3.66
CA LEU A 90 5.05 11.39 -2.55
C LEU A 90 6.03 10.22 -2.60
N TRP A 91 5.54 9.01 -2.79
CA TRP A 91 6.37 7.82 -2.96
C TRP A 91 7.42 8.01 -4.07
N LEU A 92 6.99 8.43 -5.26
CA LEU A 92 7.87 8.62 -6.40
C LEU A 92 8.87 9.76 -6.21
N ILE A 93 8.50 10.85 -5.55
CA ILE A 93 9.44 11.92 -5.19
C ILE A 93 10.54 11.35 -4.29
N GLY A 94 10.16 10.62 -3.24
CA GLY A 94 11.10 10.01 -2.30
C GLY A 94 12.06 9.02 -2.99
N ILE A 95 11.52 8.07 -3.74
CA ILE A 95 12.31 7.05 -4.44
C ILE A 95 13.21 7.67 -5.52
N SER A 96 12.69 8.59 -6.34
CA SER A 96 13.47 9.21 -7.42
C SER A 96 14.61 10.08 -6.89
N ASN A 97 14.44 10.72 -5.73
CA ASN A 97 15.50 11.44 -5.04
C ASN A 97 16.58 10.49 -4.51
N LEU A 98 16.21 9.42 -3.80
CA LEU A 98 17.18 8.42 -3.31
C LEU A 98 17.97 7.77 -4.45
N MET A 99 17.34 7.59 -5.61
CA MET A 99 17.99 7.03 -6.79
C MET A 99 18.82 8.04 -7.59
N ASN A 100 18.73 9.34 -7.30
CA ASN A 100 19.31 10.44 -8.08
C ASN A 100 18.87 10.42 -9.56
N VAL A 101 17.56 10.26 -9.82
CA VAL A 101 17.02 10.21 -11.18
C VAL A 101 17.14 11.60 -11.86
N LYS A 102 17.79 11.64 -13.04
CA LYS A 102 18.02 12.88 -13.81
C LYS A 102 16.72 13.64 -14.15
N ARG A 103 15.66 12.92 -14.53
CA ARG A 103 14.38 13.50 -15.01
C ARG A 103 13.29 13.57 -13.92
N LYS A 104 13.65 13.68 -12.64
CA LYS A 104 12.68 13.69 -11.52
C LYS A 104 11.59 14.76 -11.61
N LYS A 105 11.88 15.94 -12.18
CA LYS A 105 10.88 17.01 -12.41
C LYS A 105 9.80 16.58 -13.41
N LEU A 106 10.21 15.90 -14.50
CA LEU A 106 9.29 15.40 -15.52
C LEU A 106 8.36 14.33 -14.93
N ILE A 107 8.93 13.37 -14.18
CA ILE A 107 8.15 12.34 -13.48
C ILE A 107 7.13 12.99 -12.54
N LYS A 108 7.57 13.96 -11.72
CA LYS A 108 6.69 14.67 -10.79
C LYS A 108 5.49 15.31 -11.50
N TYR A 109 5.72 16.08 -12.56
CA TYR A 109 4.63 16.76 -13.27
C TYR A 109 3.70 15.81 -14.02
N PHE A 110 4.25 14.72 -14.57
CA PHE A 110 3.46 13.67 -15.21
C PHE A 110 2.49 13.00 -14.22
N TYR A 111 2.95 12.62 -13.03
CA TYR A 111 2.09 12.01 -12.01
C TYR A 111 1.12 13.01 -11.36
N ILE A 112 1.47 14.30 -11.27
CA ILE A 112 0.51 15.35 -10.89
C ILE A 112 -0.64 15.42 -11.91
N ALA A 113 -0.32 15.46 -13.21
CA ALA A 113 -1.33 15.53 -14.26
C ALA A 113 -2.24 14.30 -14.28
N ILE A 114 -1.65 13.09 -14.14
CA ILE A 114 -2.41 11.84 -14.03
C ILE A 114 -3.29 11.84 -12.79
N GLY A 115 -2.78 12.28 -11.63
CA GLY A 115 -3.54 12.30 -10.39
C GLY A 115 -4.75 13.22 -10.44
N ILE A 116 -4.57 14.44 -10.97
CA ILE A 116 -5.67 15.39 -11.18
C ILE A 116 -6.71 14.81 -12.15
N LEU A 117 -6.25 14.21 -13.26
CA LEU A 117 -7.15 13.57 -14.22
C LEU A 117 -7.95 12.42 -13.59
N PHE A 118 -7.28 11.58 -12.79
CA PHE A 118 -7.94 10.50 -12.05
C PHE A 118 -9.00 11.05 -11.10
N GLU A 119 -8.69 12.05 -10.29
CA GLU A 119 -9.65 12.62 -9.31
C GLU A 119 -10.87 13.22 -10.01
N ILE A 120 -10.68 13.96 -11.11
CA ILE A 120 -11.79 14.50 -11.91
C ILE A 120 -12.69 13.38 -12.40
N ILE A 121 -12.12 12.33 -12.98
CA ILE A 121 -12.89 11.18 -13.49
C ILE A 121 -13.56 10.43 -12.33
N PHE A 122 -12.86 10.21 -11.22
CA PHE A 122 -13.37 9.52 -10.04
C PHE A 122 -14.60 10.22 -9.47
N PHE A 123 -14.52 11.54 -9.21
CA PHE A 123 -15.66 12.29 -8.69
C PHE A 123 -16.79 12.44 -9.70
N PHE A 124 -16.49 12.57 -11.00
CA PHE A 124 -17.50 12.55 -12.05
C PHE A 124 -18.28 11.23 -12.07
N LEU A 125 -17.57 10.08 -12.03
CA LEU A 125 -18.18 8.76 -11.97
C LEU A 125 -18.96 8.56 -10.67
N LEU A 126 -18.43 9.04 -9.53
CA LEU A 126 -19.09 8.89 -8.24
C LEU A 126 -20.46 9.56 -8.19
N ILE A 127 -20.58 10.75 -8.80
CA ILE A 127 -21.81 11.55 -8.79
C ILE A 127 -22.81 11.05 -9.84
N LEU A 128 -22.34 10.74 -11.06
CA LEU A 128 -23.24 10.48 -12.19
C LEU A 128 -23.46 9.00 -12.49
N TYR A 129 -22.44 8.16 -12.28
CA TYR A 129 -22.45 6.74 -12.67
C TYR A 129 -21.71 5.84 -11.66
N PRO A 130 -22.13 5.81 -10.38
CA PRO A 130 -21.41 5.10 -9.32
C PRO A 130 -21.23 3.60 -9.59
N SER A 131 -22.15 2.97 -10.33
CA SER A 131 -22.05 1.56 -10.74
C SER A 131 -20.86 1.25 -11.66
N LEU A 132 -20.25 2.26 -12.28
CA LEU A 132 -19.02 2.09 -13.05
C LEU A 132 -17.77 2.00 -12.16
N ILE A 133 -17.82 2.52 -10.93
CA ILE A 133 -16.70 2.45 -9.97
C ILE A 133 -16.54 1.02 -9.44
N GLY A 134 -17.65 0.37 -9.11
CA GLY A 134 -17.67 -0.96 -8.51
C GLY A 134 -18.93 -1.19 -7.69
N ASP A 135 -19.02 -2.38 -7.10
CA ASP A 135 -20.13 -2.80 -6.26
C ASP A 135 -19.59 -3.53 -5.02
N PHE A 136 -20.35 -3.53 -3.92
CA PHE A 136 -20.03 -4.40 -2.78
C PHE A 136 -20.13 -5.87 -3.19
N SER A 137 -19.20 -6.69 -2.70
CA SER A 137 -19.20 -8.12 -3.03
C SER A 137 -20.46 -8.80 -2.49
N LYS A 138 -21.03 -9.70 -3.29
CA LYS A 138 -22.21 -10.50 -2.89
C LYS A 138 -21.91 -11.42 -1.70
N GLU A 139 -20.65 -11.79 -1.51
CA GLU A 139 -20.17 -12.61 -0.40
C GLU A 139 -20.13 -11.83 0.93
N SER A 140 -20.20 -10.49 0.88
CA SER A 140 -20.13 -9.59 2.04
C SER A 140 -21.34 -8.66 2.08
N PRO A 141 -22.52 -9.15 2.52
CA PRO A 141 -23.74 -8.33 2.58
C PRO A 141 -23.61 -7.15 3.56
N ALA A 142 -22.62 -7.19 4.45
CA ALA A 142 -22.31 -6.15 5.41
C ALA A 142 -21.52 -4.96 4.84
N ASN A 143 -21.28 -4.91 3.52
CA ASN A 143 -20.50 -3.88 2.81
C ASN A 143 -19.06 -3.77 3.31
N ILE A 144 -18.40 -4.91 3.58
CA ILE A 144 -17.00 -4.92 4.04
C ILE A 144 -16.04 -5.13 2.88
N ASP A 145 -16.49 -5.85 1.84
CA ASP A 145 -15.71 -6.12 0.65
C ASP A 145 -16.24 -5.40 -0.59
N PHE A 146 -15.34 -4.87 -1.42
CA PHE A 146 -15.69 -4.03 -2.57
C PHE A 146 -14.94 -4.44 -3.83
N GLU A 147 -15.68 -4.66 -4.91
CA GLU A 147 -15.15 -5.08 -6.20
C GLU A 147 -15.03 -3.88 -7.13
N TYR A 148 -13.83 -3.31 -7.24
CA TYR A 148 -13.55 -2.22 -8.17
C TYR A 148 -13.69 -2.66 -9.63
N ARG A 149 -14.19 -1.74 -10.47
CA ARG A 149 -14.45 -1.98 -11.89
C ARG A 149 -13.85 -0.88 -12.77
N THR A 150 -13.82 -1.18 -14.06
CA THR A 150 -13.54 -0.24 -15.16
C THR A 150 -12.27 0.59 -14.98
N PHE A 151 -12.40 1.92 -14.99
CA PHE A 151 -11.34 2.90 -14.92
C PHE A 151 -10.62 2.90 -13.57
N ILE A 152 -11.34 2.71 -12.46
CA ILE A 152 -10.74 2.73 -11.12
C ILE A 152 -9.81 1.54 -10.95
N LEU A 153 -10.27 0.34 -11.34
CA LEU A 153 -9.43 -0.85 -11.36
C LEU A 153 -8.18 -0.64 -12.24
N GLY A 154 -8.36 -0.09 -13.45
CA GLY A 154 -7.23 0.23 -14.34
C GLY A 154 -6.21 1.18 -13.71
N TYR A 155 -6.68 2.20 -12.98
CA TYR A 155 -5.82 3.13 -12.26
C TYR A 155 -5.08 2.47 -11.09
N LEU A 156 -5.77 1.67 -10.28
CA LEU A 156 -5.14 0.94 -9.18
C LEU A 156 -4.03 -0.01 -9.68
N LEU A 157 -4.27 -0.73 -10.78
CA LEU A 157 -3.25 -1.56 -11.42
C LEU A 157 -2.07 -0.73 -11.95
N PHE A 158 -2.33 0.46 -12.50
CA PHE A 158 -1.28 1.39 -12.91
C PHE A 158 -0.43 1.86 -11.71
N CYS A 159 -1.06 2.15 -10.57
CA CYS A 159 -0.37 2.49 -9.32
C CYS A 159 0.52 1.33 -8.87
N GLU A 160 -0.01 0.11 -8.80
CA GLU A 160 0.72 -1.10 -8.41
C GLU A 160 1.93 -1.34 -9.32
N LEU A 161 1.75 -1.29 -10.64
CA LEU A 161 2.85 -1.44 -11.60
C LEU A 161 3.91 -0.35 -11.44
N THR A 162 3.49 0.90 -11.23
CA THR A 162 4.40 2.02 -10.98
C THR A 162 5.25 1.76 -9.74
N VAL A 163 4.64 1.30 -8.66
CA VAL A 163 5.34 1.03 -7.40
C VAL A 163 6.25 -0.18 -7.54
N LEU A 164 5.80 -1.26 -8.20
CA LEU A 164 6.64 -2.42 -8.52
C LEU A 164 7.90 -2.03 -9.28
N ILE A 165 7.76 -1.28 -10.38
CA ILE A 165 8.89 -0.90 -11.22
C ILE A 165 9.85 0.01 -10.45
N SER A 166 9.33 1.09 -9.85
CA SER A 166 10.17 2.07 -9.15
C SER A 166 10.93 1.45 -7.96
N THR A 167 10.25 0.62 -7.17
CA THR A 167 10.83 -0.06 -6.01
C THR A 167 11.82 -1.14 -6.41
N SER A 168 11.54 -1.90 -7.47
CA SER A 168 12.46 -2.92 -7.99
C SER A 168 13.76 -2.31 -8.49
N LEU A 169 13.69 -1.16 -9.19
CA LEU A 169 14.88 -0.44 -9.63
C LEU A 169 15.70 0.08 -8.45
N PHE A 170 15.05 0.64 -7.43
CA PHE A 170 15.71 1.08 -6.19
C PHE A 170 16.36 -0.08 -5.45
N ALA A 171 15.65 -1.20 -5.31
CA ALA A 171 16.13 -2.40 -4.66
C ALA A 171 17.34 -2.99 -5.39
N ARG A 172 17.29 -3.08 -6.73
CA ARG A 172 18.41 -3.55 -7.55
C ARG A 172 19.68 -2.72 -7.32
N LYS A 173 19.57 -1.39 -7.31
CA LYS A 173 20.69 -0.49 -7.03
C LYS A 173 21.24 -0.70 -5.62
N SER A 174 20.36 -0.92 -4.65
CA SER A 174 20.75 -1.21 -3.25
C SER A 174 21.48 -2.55 -3.12
N ILE A 175 21.00 -3.59 -3.81
CA ILE A 175 21.64 -4.92 -3.86
C ILE A 175 23.04 -4.84 -4.47
N GLN A 176 23.28 -3.95 -5.42
CA GLN A 176 24.61 -3.79 -6.04
C GLN A 176 25.63 -3.06 -5.14
N SER A 177 25.23 -2.54 -3.97
CA SER A 177 26.14 -1.89 -3.03
C SER A 177 27.16 -2.87 -2.43
N LYS A 178 28.42 -2.42 -2.32
CA LYS A 178 29.47 -3.15 -1.60
C LYS A 178 29.22 -3.19 -0.09
N GLU A 179 28.49 -2.21 0.44
CA GLU A 179 28.11 -2.19 1.85
C GLU A 179 27.04 -3.25 2.11
N LYS A 180 27.38 -4.31 2.87
CA LYS A 180 26.50 -5.46 3.12
C LYS A 180 25.15 -5.07 3.71
N ARG A 181 25.12 -4.02 4.54
CA ARG A 181 23.89 -3.50 5.13
C ARG A 181 22.93 -2.96 4.05
N ILE A 182 23.43 -2.18 3.10
CA ILE A 182 22.63 -1.64 1.99
C ILE A 182 22.21 -2.76 1.04
N ASN A 183 23.10 -3.72 0.75
CA ASN A 183 22.77 -4.91 -0.03
C ASN A 183 21.57 -5.66 0.56
N LEU A 184 21.62 -5.93 1.86
CA LEU A 184 20.58 -6.66 2.57
C LEU A 184 19.25 -5.89 2.63
N LYS A 185 19.29 -4.57 2.84
CA LYS A 185 18.11 -3.70 2.71
C LYS A 185 17.45 -3.86 1.35
N GLY A 186 18.23 -3.82 0.28
CA GLY A 186 17.75 -4.01 -1.08
C GLY A 186 17.01 -5.33 -1.29
N LYS A 187 17.51 -6.44 -0.71
CA LYS A 187 16.84 -7.75 -0.79
C LYS A 187 15.46 -7.74 -0.12
N PHE A 188 15.36 -7.18 1.09
CA PHE A 188 14.09 -7.06 1.80
C PHE A 188 13.08 -6.18 1.05
N ILE A 189 13.53 -5.06 0.47
CA ILE A 189 12.69 -4.17 -0.33
C ILE A 189 12.15 -4.90 -1.57
N LEU A 190 13.02 -5.64 -2.29
CA LEU A 190 12.60 -6.41 -3.47
C LEU A 190 11.58 -7.50 -3.10
N SER A 191 11.87 -8.30 -2.07
CA SER A 191 10.95 -9.34 -1.60
C SER A 191 9.61 -8.76 -1.18
N SER A 192 9.63 -7.58 -0.53
CA SER A 192 8.40 -6.92 -0.15
C SER A 192 7.55 -6.53 -1.35
N VAL A 193 8.12 -5.84 -2.34
CA VAL A 193 7.31 -5.32 -3.44
C VAL A 193 6.76 -6.46 -4.30
N ILE A 194 7.50 -7.55 -4.44
CA ILE A 194 7.00 -8.77 -5.08
C ILE A 194 5.82 -9.35 -4.30
N LEU A 195 5.95 -9.52 -2.97
CA LEU A 195 4.86 -10.05 -2.14
C LEU A 195 3.63 -9.13 -2.14
N TRP A 196 3.83 -7.82 -2.08
CA TRP A 196 2.74 -6.85 -2.16
C TRP A 196 2.03 -6.94 -3.51
N THR A 197 2.77 -6.91 -4.62
CA THR A 197 2.17 -7.00 -5.97
C THR A 197 1.38 -8.30 -6.14
N ILE A 198 1.94 -9.44 -5.72
CA ILE A 198 1.23 -10.71 -5.81
C ILE A 198 -0.02 -10.67 -4.92
N GLY A 199 0.10 -10.16 -3.68
CA GLY A 199 -1.04 -9.98 -2.79
C GLY A 199 -2.14 -9.11 -3.41
N ALA A 200 -1.80 -7.95 -3.96
CA ALA A 200 -2.75 -7.03 -4.58
C ALA A 200 -3.42 -7.66 -5.83
N ILE A 201 -2.66 -8.39 -6.66
CA ILE A 201 -3.22 -9.12 -7.80
C ILE A 201 -4.16 -10.23 -7.33
N LEU A 202 -3.78 -11.02 -6.31
CA LEU A 202 -4.66 -12.06 -5.76
C LEU A 202 -5.95 -11.46 -5.19
N ASP A 203 -5.85 -10.33 -4.48
CA ASP A 203 -7.00 -9.62 -3.90
C ASP A 203 -8.00 -9.16 -4.96
N THR A 204 -7.47 -8.75 -6.12
CA THR A 204 -8.27 -8.10 -7.16
C THR A 204 -8.74 -9.09 -8.24
N ALA A 205 -7.92 -10.09 -8.57
CA ALA A 205 -8.16 -10.98 -9.70
C ALA A 205 -8.82 -12.31 -9.29
N ILE A 206 -8.81 -12.66 -8.00
CA ILE A 206 -9.37 -13.92 -7.50
C ILE A 206 -10.51 -13.61 -6.52
N PRO A 207 -11.69 -14.23 -6.67
CA PRO A 207 -12.75 -14.10 -5.68
C PRO A 207 -12.26 -14.42 -4.27
N LEU A 208 -12.46 -13.46 -3.37
CA LEU A 208 -12.06 -13.58 -1.98
C LEU A 208 -13.07 -14.46 -1.23
N ASN A 209 -12.56 -15.57 -0.69
CA ASN A 209 -13.32 -16.50 0.14
C ASN A 209 -12.56 -16.75 1.45
N LEU A 210 -13.11 -17.59 2.33
CA LEU A 210 -12.52 -17.90 3.63
C LEU A 210 -11.08 -18.45 3.58
N ILE A 211 -10.60 -18.90 2.42
CA ILE A 211 -9.25 -19.43 2.21
C ILE A 211 -8.36 -18.38 1.52
N THR A 212 -8.80 -17.83 0.39
CA THR A 212 -7.98 -16.91 -0.44
C THR A 212 -7.73 -15.57 0.26
N LEU A 213 -8.69 -15.10 1.06
CA LEU A 213 -8.59 -13.83 1.77
C LEU A 213 -7.50 -13.83 2.87
N PRO A 214 -7.46 -14.80 3.82
CA PRO A 214 -6.35 -14.88 4.78
C PRO A 214 -4.97 -14.97 4.11
N ILE A 215 -4.85 -15.76 3.04
CA ILE A 215 -3.57 -15.92 2.31
C ILE A 215 -3.12 -14.58 1.77
N THR A 216 -4.00 -13.88 1.07
CA THR A 216 -3.73 -12.56 0.50
C THR A 216 -3.32 -11.55 1.58
N ARG A 217 -4.05 -11.52 2.71
CA ARG A 217 -3.76 -10.60 3.82
C ARG A 217 -2.44 -10.92 4.53
N ILE A 218 -2.08 -12.20 4.69
CA ILE A 218 -0.77 -12.60 5.23
C ILE A 218 0.35 -12.10 4.32
N MET A 219 0.21 -12.24 3.01
CA MET A 219 1.21 -11.75 2.04
C MET A 219 1.38 -10.23 2.14
N LEU A 220 0.26 -9.50 2.18
CA LEU A 220 0.24 -8.05 2.30
C LEU A 220 0.85 -7.57 3.63
N VAL A 221 0.48 -8.15 4.77
CA VAL A 221 1.09 -7.82 6.09
C VAL A 221 2.59 -8.12 6.10
N THR A 222 2.97 -9.29 5.57
CA THR A 222 4.39 -9.69 5.47
C THR A 222 5.17 -8.70 4.62
N SER A 223 4.60 -8.20 3.52
CA SER A 223 5.21 -7.16 2.71
C SER A 223 5.48 -5.89 3.54
N GLY A 224 4.50 -5.38 4.30
CA GLY A 224 4.69 -4.20 5.16
C GLY A 224 5.83 -4.39 6.17
N ILE A 225 5.94 -5.57 6.78
CA ILE A 225 7.05 -5.91 7.67
C ILE A 225 8.40 -5.89 6.93
N LEU A 226 8.46 -6.44 5.72
CA LEU A 226 9.70 -6.44 4.93
C LEU A 226 10.09 -5.04 4.45
N ILE A 227 9.14 -4.15 4.13
CA ILE A 227 9.40 -2.73 3.87
C ILE A 227 10.01 -2.05 5.09
N TYR A 228 9.47 -2.30 6.28
CA TYR A 228 10.04 -1.79 7.52
C TYR A 228 11.50 -2.24 7.68
N ILE A 229 11.78 -3.54 7.50
CA ILE A 229 13.14 -4.06 7.59
C ILE A 229 14.04 -3.46 6.50
N GLY A 230 13.52 -3.33 5.29
CA GLY A 230 14.20 -2.79 4.12
C GLY A 230 14.63 -1.34 4.28
N PHE A 231 13.76 -0.46 4.76
CA PHE A 231 14.10 0.96 4.94
C PHE A 231 14.84 1.22 6.25
N ILE A 232 14.40 0.62 7.36
CA ILE A 232 14.91 0.93 8.70
C ILE A 232 16.13 0.09 9.06
N MET A 233 16.11 -1.20 8.72
CA MET A 233 17.09 -2.21 9.15
C MET A 233 17.36 -2.16 10.66
N PRO A 234 16.44 -2.70 11.48
CA PRO A 234 16.54 -2.67 12.94
C PRO A 234 17.87 -3.26 13.47
N PRO A 235 18.41 -2.75 14.59
CA PRO A 235 19.69 -3.22 15.14
C PRO A 235 19.72 -4.72 15.43
N LYS A 236 18.61 -5.30 15.94
CA LYS A 236 18.49 -6.74 16.22
C LYS A 236 18.66 -7.58 14.95
N ILE A 237 18.01 -7.19 13.86
CA ILE A 237 18.10 -7.87 12.55
C ILE A 237 19.50 -7.71 11.97
N THR A 238 20.06 -6.50 12.06
CA THR A 238 21.43 -6.20 11.64
C THR A 238 22.42 -7.12 12.36
N LYS A 239 22.34 -7.20 13.70
CA LYS A 239 23.21 -8.05 14.53
C LYS A 239 23.03 -9.53 14.25
N PHE A 240 21.80 -9.98 13.98
CA PHE A 240 21.51 -11.38 13.67
C PHE A 240 22.09 -11.79 12.32
N LEU A 241 21.88 -10.98 11.28
CA LEU A 241 22.26 -11.30 9.90
C LEU A 241 23.72 -10.94 9.57
N LEU A 242 24.32 -9.97 10.25
CA LEU A 242 25.71 -9.51 10.03
C LEU A 242 26.67 -9.95 11.15
N ARG A 243 26.26 -10.92 12.00
CA ARG A 243 26.96 -11.34 13.23
C ARG A 243 28.44 -11.74 13.05
N LYS A 244 28.90 -12.01 11.83
CA LYS A 244 30.27 -12.45 11.53
C LYS A 244 31.28 -11.32 11.26
N GLU A 245 30.87 -10.06 11.13
CA GLU A 245 31.80 -8.97 10.74
C GLU A 245 32.24 -8.04 11.87
N PHE A 246 31.56 -8.03 13.02
CA PHE A 246 31.94 -7.20 14.18
C PHE A 246 32.82 -7.93 15.19
N LYS A 247 33.38 -9.10 14.81
CA LYS A 247 34.31 -9.89 15.62
C LYS A 247 35.71 -10.03 15.00
N SER A 248 35.97 -9.35 13.88
CA SER A 248 37.30 -9.17 13.28
C SER A 248 37.71 -7.72 13.40
#